data_AF-A0A0C2WWB1-F1
#
_entry.id   AF-A0A0C2WWB1-F1
#
_cell.length_a   1.000
_cell.length_b   1.000
_cell.length_c   1.000
_cell.angle_alpha   90.00
_cell.angle_beta   90.00
_cell.angle_gamma   90.00
#
_symmetry.space_group_name_H-M   'P 1'
#
loop_
_entity.id
_entity.type
_entity.pdbx_description
1 polymer ?
#
loop_
_entity_poly.entity_id
_entity_poly.type
_entity_poly.pdbx_seq_one_letter_code
_entity_poly.pdbx_strand_id
1 'polypeptide(L)'
;MGNSQSASQAAADAYDSIHKQHGQSSINNYPNEHRPGSYNQSSNNNHGVYRVVQEEHDDPEYTRLRALAHEEAQKRNACFEASQAAYGNREGARAKELSNEGKEHSRLMEQYNERAANFIFRHKNAHRPPTEIDLHGLFVKEASQKVEEAIQRCQQMKLDHLVIIVGKGLHSPGQRAKLKPAIVELVNKYQVAVEPDKPNPGCLYVEFGKGPSDLSWLDRWFSSAKDTCILM
;
A
#
# COMPACT_ATOMS: atom_id res chain seq x y z
N MET A 1 22.98 27.06 42.77
CA MET A 1 21.60 26.56 42.57
C MET A 1 21.23 26.83 41.12
N GLY A 2 21.27 25.81 40.27
CA GLY A 2 20.95 25.99 38.85
C GLY A 2 21.54 24.86 38.02
N ASN A 3 20.70 23.92 37.59
CA ASN A 3 20.71 23.33 36.24
C ASN A 3 19.67 22.20 36.02
N SER A 4 18.69 22.00 36.91
CA SER A 4 17.69 20.93 36.73
C SER A 4 16.60 21.26 35.69
N GLN A 5 16.43 22.53 35.30
CA GLN A 5 15.43 22.95 34.30
C GLN A 5 15.92 22.86 32.85
N SER A 6 17.25 22.84 32.60
CA SER A 6 17.80 22.82 31.23
C SER A 6 17.85 21.41 30.63
N ALA A 7 18.07 20.39 31.45
CA ALA A 7 18.07 18.98 31.02
C ALA A 7 16.66 18.46 30.68
N SER A 8 15.62 18.95 31.36
CA SER A 8 14.22 18.60 31.05
C SER A 8 13.75 19.22 29.74
N GLN A 9 14.23 20.42 29.39
CA GLN A 9 13.89 21.10 28.15
C GLN A 9 14.55 20.40 26.95
N ALA A 10 15.83 20.05 27.06
CA ALA A 10 16.55 19.32 26.01
C ALA A 10 15.97 17.91 25.75
N ALA A 11 15.44 17.24 26.79
CA ALA A 11 14.76 15.96 26.65
C ALA A 11 13.37 16.12 26.00
N ALA A 12 12.65 17.20 26.29
CA ALA A 12 11.38 17.54 25.63
C ALA A 12 11.58 17.88 24.15
N ASP A 13 12.64 18.63 23.81
CA ASP A 13 12.94 19.02 22.43
C ASP A 13 13.39 17.83 21.57
N ALA A 14 14.11 16.87 22.16
CA ALA A 14 14.47 15.61 21.50
C ALA A 14 13.25 14.69 21.29
N TYR A 15 12.28 14.72 22.20
CA TYR A 15 11.01 13.99 22.08
C TYR A 15 10.15 14.58 20.97
N ASP A 16 10.00 15.91 20.92
CA ASP A 16 9.26 16.61 19.86
C ASP A 16 9.90 16.44 18.47
N SER A 17 11.24 16.34 18.40
CA SER A 17 11.96 16.11 17.14
C SER A 17 11.74 14.70 16.59
N ILE A 18 11.60 13.69 17.47
CA ILE A 18 11.26 12.31 17.07
C ILE A 18 9.77 12.21 16.73
N HIS A 19 8.91 12.95 17.41
CA HIS A 19 7.45 12.89 17.23
C HIS A 19 6.93 13.76 16.08
N LYS A 20 7.65 14.79 15.62
CA LYS A 20 7.27 15.54 14.41
C LYS A 20 7.49 14.77 13.11
N GLN A 21 8.44 13.84 13.05
CA GLN A 21 8.61 12.98 11.87
C GLN A 21 7.58 11.83 11.80
N HIS A 22 7.08 11.38 12.95
CA HIS A 22 6.13 10.26 13.03
C HIS A 22 4.67 10.68 13.34
N GLY A 23 4.44 11.96 13.70
CA GLY A 23 3.12 12.52 14.01
C GLY A 23 2.32 13.04 12.82
N GLN A 24 2.83 12.87 11.59
CA GLN A 24 2.09 13.15 10.34
C GLN A 24 1.94 11.93 9.43
N SER A 25 2.45 10.76 9.82
CA SER A 25 2.03 9.52 9.18
C SER A 25 0.67 9.18 9.76
N SER A 26 -0.38 9.59 9.04
CA SER A 26 -1.76 9.15 9.22
C SER A 26 -1.81 7.79 9.88
N ILE A 27 -2.50 7.68 11.02
CA ILE A 27 -2.86 6.42 11.66
C ILE A 27 -3.53 5.58 10.56
N ASN A 28 -2.75 4.78 9.86
CA ASN A 28 -3.24 3.80 8.92
C ASN A 28 -3.76 2.68 9.81
N ASN A 29 -4.99 2.84 10.26
CA ASN A 29 -5.84 1.76 10.71
C ASN A 29 -5.81 0.74 9.58
N TYR A 30 -4.99 -0.31 9.74
CA TYR A 30 -5.04 -1.47 8.87
C TYR A 30 -6.37 -2.16 9.20
N PRO A 31 -7.38 -2.10 8.31
CA PRO A 31 -8.65 -2.74 8.59
C PRO A 31 -8.42 -4.24 8.77
N ASN A 32 -8.86 -4.70 9.92
CA ASN A 32 -8.99 -6.09 10.32
C ASN A 32 -10.11 -6.71 9.50
N GLU A 33 -9.87 -7.75 8.69
CA GLU A 33 -10.87 -8.74 8.25
C GLU A 33 -10.30 -9.68 7.16
N HIS A 34 -9.59 -10.74 7.57
CA HIS A 34 -9.55 -11.99 6.80
C HIS A 34 -10.01 -13.11 7.71
N ARG A 35 -11.33 -13.34 7.74
CA ARG A 35 -11.96 -14.54 8.30
C ARG A 35 -12.47 -15.37 7.12
N PRO A 36 -12.13 -16.68 7.00
CA PRO A 36 -12.57 -17.48 5.88
C PRO A 36 -14.06 -17.85 6.03
N GLY A 37 -14.91 -17.36 5.12
CA GLY A 37 -16.33 -17.71 5.01
C GLY A 37 -16.54 -18.74 3.91
N SER A 38 -17.17 -19.87 4.25
CA SER A 38 -17.47 -20.99 3.36
C SER A 38 -18.84 -20.81 2.70
N TYR A 39 -18.96 -20.85 1.36
CA TYR A 39 -20.26 -20.95 0.67
C TYR A 39 -20.20 -21.79 -0.61
N ASN A 40 -21.33 -22.47 -0.86
CA ASN A 40 -21.57 -23.60 -1.76
C ASN A 40 -21.72 -23.25 -3.25
N GLN A 41 -21.40 -24.24 -4.10
CA GLN A 41 -21.58 -24.29 -5.55
C GLN A 41 -23.05 -24.28 -5.99
N SER A 42 -23.34 -23.62 -7.12
CA SER A 42 -24.30 -24.13 -8.11
C SER A 42 -24.04 -23.58 -9.52
N SER A 43 -24.11 -24.49 -10.49
CA SER A 43 -23.71 -24.40 -11.90
C SER A 43 -24.61 -23.53 -12.78
N ASN A 44 -24.05 -22.87 -13.83
CA ASN A 44 -24.34 -23.22 -15.24
C ASN A 44 -23.45 -22.49 -16.27
N ASN A 45 -23.19 -23.18 -17.39
CA ASN A 45 -22.23 -22.88 -18.45
C ASN A 45 -22.62 -21.72 -19.42
N ASN A 46 -21.63 -20.98 -19.96
CA ASN A 46 -21.09 -21.13 -21.34
C ASN A 46 -20.64 -19.80 -22.03
N HIS A 47 -19.50 -19.87 -22.74
CA HIS A 47 -18.91 -18.97 -23.77
C HIS A 47 -18.16 -17.67 -23.39
N GLY A 48 -16.83 -17.67 -23.63
CA GLY A 48 -16.01 -16.47 -23.84
C GLY A 48 -14.53 -16.68 -23.52
N VAL A 49 -13.66 -16.66 -24.53
CA VAL A 49 -12.20 -16.81 -24.43
C VAL A 49 -11.57 -15.62 -23.71
N TYR A 50 -11.53 -15.66 -22.39
CA TYR A 50 -10.56 -14.95 -21.55
C TYR A 50 -10.23 -15.88 -20.39
N ARG A 51 -8.92 -16.09 -20.15
CA ARG A 51 -8.41 -16.85 -19.02
C ARG A 51 -9.06 -16.27 -17.76
N VAL A 52 -10.01 -17.01 -17.19
CA VAL A 52 -10.54 -16.75 -15.84
C VAL A 52 -9.31 -16.77 -14.95
N VAL A 53 -8.83 -15.59 -14.55
CA VAL A 53 -7.75 -15.46 -13.57
C VAL A 53 -8.34 -16.04 -12.30
N GLN A 54 -7.95 -17.28 -12.01
CA GLN A 54 -8.28 -17.97 -10.77
C GLN A 54 -7.96 -17.03 -9.61
N GLU A 55 -8.81 -17.06 -8.59
CA GLU A 55 -8.70 -16.23 -7.40
C GLU A 55 -7.34 -16.47 -6.70
N GLU A 56 -6.32 -15.67 -7.04
CA GLU A 56 -4.97 -15.72 -6.47
C GLU A 56 -4.89 -15.08 -5.07
N HIS A 57 -5.91 -15.29 -4.23
CA HIS A 57 -5.83 -15.01 -2.79
C HIS A 57 -5.39 -16.22 -1.98
N ASP A 58 -5.13 -17.36 -2.64
CA ASP A 58 -4.92 -18.65 -2.00
C ASP A 58 -3.47 -19.14 -2.01
N ASP A 59 -2.47 -18.26 -2.25
CA ASP A 59 -1.08 -18.68 -2.03
C ASP A 59 -0.81 -18.75 -0.50
N PRO A 60 -0.49 -19.94 0.05
CA PRO A 60 -0.30 -20.10 1.49
C PRO A 60 0.91 -19.34 2.03
N GLU A 61 1.95 -19.14 1.21
CA GLU A 61 3.13 -18.38 1.61
C GLU A 61 2.81 -16.88 1.71
N TYR A 62 2.14 -16.32 0.70
CA TYR A 62 1.70 -14.92 0.73
C TYR A 62 0.83 -14.65 1.95
N THR A 63 -0.16 -15.51 2.19
CA THR A 63 -1.09 -15.40 3.33
C THR A 63 -0.34 -15.47 4.65
N ARG A 64 0.60 -16.42 4.79
CA ARG A 64 1.43 -16.56 5.99
C ARG A 64 2.28 -15.31 6.23
N LEU A 65 2.94 -14.78 5.19
CA LEU A 65 3.80 -13.59 5.32
C LEU A 65 2.99 -12.35 5.70
N ARG A 66 1.79 -12.17 5.13
CA ARG A 66 0.88 -11.08 5.52
C ARG A 66 0.36 -11.24 6.95
N ALA A 67 0.07 -12.47 7.38
CA ALA A 67 -0.31 -12.75 8.76
C ALA A 67 0.81 -12.41 9.77
N LEU A 68 2.06 -12.78 9.46
CA LEU A 68 3.22 -12.41 10.28
C LEU A 68 3.42 -10.90 10.35
N ALA A 69 3.29 -10.20 9.22
CA ALA A 69 3.33 -8.74 9.21
C ALA A 69 2.23 -8.13 10.08
N HIS A 70 1.02 -8.70 10.04
CA HIS A 70 -0.10 -8.25 10.87
C HIS A 70 0.17 -8.45 12.37
N GLU A 71 0.72 -9.60 12.76
CA GLU A 71 1.10 -9.88 14.15
C GLU A 71 2.13 -8.86 14.67
N GLU A 72 3.18 -8.57 13.88
CA GLU A 72 4.18 -7.57 14.23
C GLU A 72 3.59 -6.16 14.31
N ALA A 73 2.59 -5.83 13.48
CA ALA A 73 1.87 -4.57 13.56
C ALA A 73 1.08 -4.44 14.87
N GLN A 74 0.45 -5.52 15.35
CA GLN A 74 -0.26 -5.55 16.63
C GLN A 74 0.70 -5.31 17.80
N LYS A 75 1.84 -6.03 17.82
CA LYS A 75 2.89 -5.87 18.85
C LYS A 75 3.43 -4.44 18.86
N ARG A 76 3.77 -3.89 17.68
CA ARG A 76 4.19 -2.49 17.54
C ARG A 76 3.18 -1.53 18.16
N ASN A 77 1.90 -1.68 17.82
CA ASN A 77 0.86 -0.78 18.31
C ASN A 77 0.75 -0.83 19.83
N ALA A 78 0.80 -2.04 20.41
CA ALA A 78 0.82 -2.22 21.86
C ALA A 78 2.05 -1.57 22.53
N CYS A 79 3.25 -1.74 21.97
CA CYS A 79 4.47 -1.10 22.48
C CYS A 79 4.38 0.43 22.44
N PHE A 80 3.85 1.00 21.35
CA PHE A 80 3.69 2.45 21.25
C PHE A 80 2.62 2.99 22.19
N GLU A 81 1.48 2.31 22.35
CA GLU A 81 0.47 2.69 23.33
C GLU A 81 1.04 2.67 24.76
N ALA A 82 1.75 1.59 25.13
CA ALA A 82 2.41 1.48 26.42
C ALA A 82 3.50 2.54 26.61
N SER A 83 4.26 2.86 25.56
CA SER A 83 5.28 3.92 25.58
C SER A 83 4.65 5.29 25.86
N GLN A 84 3.52 5.62 25.23
CA GLN A 84 2.79 6.87 25.47
C GLN A 84 2.26 6.93 26.92
N ALA A 85 1.71 5.82 27.43
CA ALA A 85 1.24 5.76 28.81
C ALA A 85 2.39 5.95 29.82
N ALA A 86 3.53 5.29 29.61
CA ALA A 86 4.72 5.45 30.46
C ALA A 86 5.26 6.89 30.43
N TYR A 87 5.25 7.54 29.26
CA TYR A 87 5.64 8.94 29.14
C TYR A 87 4.69 9.86 29.94
N GLY A 88 3.38 9.64 29.84
CA GLY A 88 2.37 10.35 30.64
C GLY A 88 2.58 10.20 32.15
N ASN A 89 3.05 9.03 32.59
CA ASN A 89 3.40 8.73 33.99
C ASN A 89 4.78 9.27 34.42
N ARG A 90 5.49 10.00 33.55
CA ARG A 90 6.86 10.50 33.76
C ARG A 90 7.92 9.40 33.91
N GLU A 91 7.63 8.19 33.43
CA GLU A 91 8.55 7.04 33.38
C GLU A 91 9.38 7.09 32.08
N GLY A 92 10.22 8.12 31.92
CA GLY A 92 10.91 8.40 30.65
C GLY A 92 11.82 7.27 30.13
N ALA A 93 12.54 6.58 31.03
CA ALA A 93 13.39 5.44 30.65
C ALA A 93 12.57 4.28 30.07
N ARG A 94 11.48 3.91 30.76
CA ARG A 94 10.55 2.87 30.31
C ARG A 94 9.85 3.23 29.01
N ALA A 95 9.41 4.49 28.88
CA ALA A 95 8.83 4.99 27.64
C ALA A 95 9.80 4.83 26.46
N LYS A 96 11.09 5.11 26.68
CA LYS A 96 12.14 4.96 25.66
C LYS A 96 12.37 3.50 25.28
N GLU A 97 12.44 2.59 26.25
CA GLU A 97 12.58 1.15 26.02
C GLU A 97 11.43 0.60 25.16
N LEU A 98 10.18 0.87 25.55
CA LEU A 98 8.99 0.47 24.81
C LEU A 98 8.93 1.09 23.40
N SER A 99 9.41 2.33 23.24
CA SER A 99 9.51 2.97 21.93
C SER A 99 10.53 2.26 21.03
N ASN A 100 11.68 1.85 21.57
CA ASN A 100 12.69 1.12 20.82
C ASN A 100 12.18 -0.27 20.42
N GLU A 101 11.46 -0.96 21.32
CA GLU A 101 10.80 -2.25 21.02
C GLU A 101 9.75 -2.10 19.91
N GLY A 102 8.90 -1.07 19.98
CA GLY A 102 7.94 -0.75 18.93
C GLY A 102 8.60 -0.47 17.58
N LYS A 103 9.78 0.18 17.56
CA LYS A 103 10.56 0.38 16.33
C LYS A 103 11.08 -0.94 15.76
N GLU A 104 11.48 -1.88 16.61
CA GLU A 104 11.92 -3.19 16.15
C GLU A 104 10.77 -4.00 15.52
N HIS A 105 9.60 -4.01 16.16
CA HIS A 105 8.39 -4.58 15.57
C HIS A 105 7.97 -3.88 14.26
N SER A 106 8.18 -2.57 14.16
CA SER A 106 7.97 -1.83 12.91
C SER A 106 8.89 -2.34 11.79
N ARG A 107 10.17 -2.54 12.09
CA ARG A 107 11.16 -3.08 11.15
C ARG A 107 10.80 -4.49 10.70
N LEU A 108 10.41 -5.37 11.63
CA LEU A 108 10.00 -6.75 11.32
C LEU A 108 8.73 -6.80 10.47
N MET A 109 7.72 -5.98 10.81
CA MET A 109 6.50 -5.82 10.01
C MET A 109 6.84 -5.41 8.56
N GLU A 110 7.69 -4.40 8.38
CA GLU A 110 8.11 -3.95 7.04
C GLU A 110 8.83 -5.07 6.28
N GLN A 111 9.70 -5.83 6.93
CA GLN A 111 10.38 -6.97 6.30
C GLN A 111 9.42 -8.07 5.84
N TYR A 112 8.42 -8.42 6.65
CA TYR A 112 7.43 -9.42 6.24
C TYR A 112 6.54 -8.93 5.10
N ASN A 113 6.13 -7.66 5.13
CA ASN A 113 5.38 -7.05 4.04
C ASN A 113 6.19 -7.01 2.74
N GLU A 114 7.47 -6.62 2.80
CA GLU A 114 8.36 -6.61 1.66
C GLU A 114 8.55 -8.02 1.06
N ARG A 115 8.72 -9.04 1.90
CA ARG A 115 8.80 -10.43 1.46
C ARG A 115 7.51 -10.87 0.77
N ALA A 116 6.35 -10.57 1.36
CA ALA A 116 5.04 -10.90 0.76
C ALA A 116 4.85 -10.21 -0.60
N ALA A 117 5.18 -8.92 -0.66
CA ALA A 117 5.07 -8.10 -1.87
C ALA A 117 5.99 -8.63 -2.98
N ASN A 118 7.25 -8.90 -2.67
CA ASN A 118 8.21 -9.43 -3.64
C ASN A 118 7.82 -10.83 -4.11
N PHE A 119 7.31 -11.69 -3.22
CA PHE A 119 6.85 -13.03 -3.56
C PHE A 119 5.71 -12.97 -4.59
N ILE A 120 4.63 -12.25 -4.27
CA ILE A 120 3.44 -12.21 -5.13
C ILE A 120 3.72 -11.44 -6.43
N PHE A 121 4.53 -10.38 -6.38
CA PHE A 121 4.92 -9.63 -7.57
C PHE A 121 5.74 -10.52 -8.51
N ARG A 122 6.74 -11.25 -8.01
CA ARG A 122 7.53 -12.17 -8.84
C ARG A 122 6.67 -13.25 -9.46
N HIS A 123 5.76 -13.85 -8.68
CA HIS A 123 4.85 -14.88 -9.17
C HIS A 123 3.99 -14.37 -10.33
N LYS A 124 3.34 -13.21 -10.14
CA LYS A 124 2.41 -12.61 -11.12
C LYS A 124 3.10 -12.09 -12.38
N ASN A 125 4.35 -11.68 -12.27
CA ASN A 125 5.08 -11.03 -13.37
C ASN A 125 6.09 -11.97 -14.07
N ALA A 126 6.26 -13.22 -13.61
CA ALA A 126 7.27 -14.15 -14.15
C ALA A 126 7.15 -14.42 -15.67
N HIS A 127 5.93 -14.36 -16.20
CA HIS A 127 5.63 -14.65 -17.61
C HIS A 127 5.02 -13.47 -18.35
N ARG A 128 5.15 -12.25 -17.80
CA ARG A 128 4.64 -11.03 -18.42
C ARG A 128 5.71 -10.36 -19.28
N PRO A 129 5.32 -9.67 -20.36
CA PRO A 129 6.28 -8.92 -21.16
C PRO A 129 6.85 -7.74 -20.37
N PRO A 130 8.02 -7.19 -20.77
CA PRO A 130 8.59 -6.00 -20.15
C PRO A 130 7.66 -4.77 -20.18
N THR A 131 6.71 -4.70 -21.11
CA THR A 131 5.73 -3.61 -21.23
C THR A 131 4.50 -3.81 -20.35
N GLU A 132 4.45 -4.81 -19.48
CA GLU A 132 3.30 -5.07 -18.60
C GLU A 132 3.77 -5.39 -17.18
N ILE A 133 3.11 -4.80 -16.18
CA ILE A 133 3.31 -5.14 -14.77
C ILE A 133 1.99 -5.34 -14.05
N ASP A 134 1.98 -6.29 -13.13
CA ASP A 134 0.84 -6.59 -12.29
C ASP A 134 1.13 -6.30 -10.82
N LEU A 135 0.33 -5.40 -10.25
CA LEU A 135 0.46 -4.85 -8.91
C LEU A 135 -0.73 -5.21 -8.02
N HIS A 136 -1.67 -6.02 -8.50
CA HIS A 136 -2.85 -6.35 -7.71
C HIS A 136 -2.44 -7.12 -6.43
N GLY A 137 -3.01 -6.73 -5.28
CA GLY A 137 -2.67 -7.32 -3.98
C GLY A 137 -1.40 -6.74 -3.32
N LEU A 138 -0.77 -5.74 -3.94
CA LEU A 138 0.25 -4.92 -3.29
C LEU A 138 -0.38 -3.75 -2.53
N PHE A 139 0.28 -3.32 -1.46
CA PHE A 139 -0.03 -2.06 -0.82
C PHE A 139 0.53 -0.89 -1.64
N VAL A 140 -0.05 0.30 -1.45
CA VAL A 140 0.32 1.50 -2.21
C VAL A 140 1.83 1.77 -2.20
N LYS A 141 2.47 1.74 -1.02
CA LYS A 141 3.92 1.95 -0.88
C LYS A 141 4.74 0.95 -1.69
N GLU A 142 4.36 -0.32 -1.65
CA GLU A 142 5.04 -1.42 -2.35
C GLU A 142 4.87 -1.26 -3.88
N ALA A 143 3.65 -1.00 -4.32
CA ALA A 143 3.32 -0.82 -5.72
C ALA A 143 3.99 0.42 -6.33
N SER A 144 4.04 1.53 -5.59
CA SER A 144 4.72 2.75 -6.03
C SER A 144 6.18 2.47 -6.37
N GLN A 145 6.91 1.76 -5.50
CA GLN A 145 8.30 1.37 -5.77
C GLN A 145 8.43 0.55 -7.05
N LYS A 146 7.56 -0.43 -7.26
CA LYS A 146 7.57 -1.27 -8.48
C LYS A 146 7.21 -0.50 -9.75
N VAL A 147 6.34 0.50 -9.67
CA VAL A 147 6.02 1.38 -10.80
C VAL A 147 7.22 2.25 -11.17
N GLU A 148 7.91 2.84 -10.18
CA GLU A 148 9.11 3.65 -10.45
C GLU A 148 10.20 2.81 -11.13
N GLU A 149 10.47 1.61 -10.61
CA GLU A 149 11.41 0.65 -11.22
C GLU A 149 11.00 0.31 -12.67
N ALA A 150 9.71 0.06 -12.91
CA ALA A 150 9.21 -0.28 -14.24
C ALA A 150 9.29 0.88 -15.24
N ILE A 151 8.97 2.11 -14.81
CA ILE A 151 9.09 3.32 -15.64
C ILE A 151 10.55 3.52 -16.06
N GLN A 152 11.47 3.48 -15.10
CA GLN A 152 12.90 3.63 -15.37
C GLN A 152 13.39 2.56 -16.36
N ARG A 153 12.97 1.31 -16.14
CA ARG A 153 13.29 0.19 -17.03
C ARG A 153 12.77 0.42 -18.46
N CYS A 154 11.53 0.86 -18.61
CA CYS A 154 10.94 1.16 -19.93
C CYS A 154 11.69 2.31 -20.63
N GLN A 155 12.05 3.37 -19.90
CA GLN A 155 12.84 4.48 -20.44
C GLN A 155 14.22 4.02 -20.91
N GLN A 156 14.93 3.21 -20.12
CA GLN A 156 16.24 2.66 -20.48
C GLN A 156 16.17 1.76 -21.73
N MET A 157 15.12 0.95 -21.83
CA MET A 157 14.88 0.06 -22.97
C MET A 157 14.28 0.78 -24.19
N LYS A 158 13.98 2.09 -24.08
CA LYS A 158 13.28 2.89 -25.09
C LYS A 158 11.96 2.26 -25.56
N LEU A 159 11.22 1.69 -24.61
CA LEU A 159 9.87 1.21 -24.85
C LEU A 159 8.92 2.40 -25.00
N ASP A 160 7.94 2.24 -25.87
CA ASP A 160 6.92 3.25 -26.17
C ASP A 160 5.80 3.29 -25.12
N HIS A 161 5.53 2.16 -24.45
CA HIS A 161 4.46 2.08 -23.46
C HIS A 161 4.73 1.11 -22.29
N LEU A 162 3.89 1.23 -21.26
CA LEU A 162 3.81 0.35 -20.09
C LEU A 162 2.33 0.18 -19.68
N VAL A 163 1.87 -1.06 -19.56
CA VAL A 163 0.56 -1.42 -19.02
C VAL A 163 0.70 -1.78 -17.54
N ILE A 164 -0.01 -1.08 -16.68
CA ILE A 164 0.01 -1.30 -15.23
C ILE A 164 -1.34 -1.87 -14.79
N ILE A 165 -1.35 -3.10 -14.29
CA ILE A 165 -2.55 -3.76 -13.77
C ILE A 165 -2.65 -3.46 -12.27
N VAL A 166 -3.59 -2.59 -11.89
CA VAL A 166 -3.87 -2.21 -10.49
C VAL A 166 -5.03 -3.03 -9.90
N GLY A 167 -5.80 -3.70 -10.75
CA GLY A 167 -6.99 -4.46 -10.36
C GLY A 167 -8.25 -3.60 -10.27
N LYS A 168 -9.41 -4.26 -10.23
CA LYS A 168 -10.74 -3.60 -10.27
C LYS A 168 -11.20 -3.00 -8.94
N GLY A 169 -10.44 -3.21 -7.85
CA GLY A 169 -10.79 -2.66 -6.53
C GLY A 169 -11.90 -3.40 -5.77
N LEU A 170 -12.41 -4.51 -6.31
CA LEU A 170 -13.57 -5.26 -5.77
C LEU A 170 -13.36 -5.79 -4.33
N HIS A 171 -12.12 -5.92 -3.87
CA HIS A 171 -11.79 -6.45 -2.53
C HIS A 171 -11.14 -5.43 -1.59
N SER A 172 -11.19 -4.14 -1.93
CA SER A 172 -10.73 -3.10 -1.00
C SER A 172 -11.78 -2.90 0.11
N PRO A 173 -11.39 -2.84 1.40
CA PRO A 173 -12.32 -2.51 2.48
C PRO A 173 -12.99 -1.15 2.20
N GLY A 174 -14.30 -1.17 2.00
CA GLY A 174 -15.09 0.01 1.63
C GLY A 174 -15.10 0.38 0.14
N GLN A 175 -14.77 -0.55 -0.77
CA GLN A 175 -14.80 -0.37 -2.25
C GLN A 175 -13.96 0.81 -2.80
N ARG A 176 -13.12 1.43 -1.97
CA ARG A 176 -12.21 2.50 -2.39
C ARG A 176 -10.88 1.89 -2.79
N ALA A 177 -10.72 1.66 -4.10
CA ALA A 177 -9.44 1.28 -4.68
C ALA A 177 -8.39 2.37 -4.42
N LYS A 178 -7.65 2.30 -3.31
CA LYS A 178 -6.58 3.27 -2.97
C LYS A 178 -5.37 3.18 -3.91
N LEU A 179 -5.24 2.06 -4.61
CA LEU A 179 -4.08 1.77 -5.46
C LEU A 179 -4.10 2.55 -6.78
N LYS A 180 -5.20 2.46 -7.55
CA LYS A 180 -5.38 3.19 -8.82
C LYS A 180 -5.04 4.69 -8.70
N PRO A 181 -5.63 5.47 -7.76
CA PRO A 181 -5.34 6.89 -7.65
C PRO A 181 -3.89 7.19 -7.27
N ALA A 182 -3.33 6.43 -6.32
CA ALA A 182 -1.94 6.63 -5.90
C ALA A 182 -0.95 6.36 -7.03
N ILE A 183 -1.20 5.35 -7.87
CA ILE A 183 -0.36 5.07 -9.03
C ILE A 183 -0.52 6.15 -10.11
N VAL A 184 -1.74 6.66 -10.35
CA VAL A 184 -1.95 7.75 -11.30
C VAL A 184 -1.20 9.03 -10.87
N GLU A 185 -1.30 9.41 -9.59
CA GLU A 185 -0.57 10.54 -9.03
C GLU A 185 0.95 10.36 -9.17
N LEU A 186 1.45 9.15 -8.93
CA LEU A 186 2.85 8.83 -9.08
C LEU A 186 3.32 8.99 -10.53
N VAL A 187 2.59 8.39 -11.47
CA VAL A 187 2.95 8.39 -12.89
C VAL A 187 2.89 9.81 -13.47
N ASN A 188 1.96 10.65 -13.01
CA ASN A 188 1.86 12.06 -13.41
C ASN A 188 3.14 12.86 -13.11
N LYS A 189 3.86 12.53 -12.02
CA LYS A 189 5.15 13.19 -11.69
C LYS A 189 6.22 12.96 -12.75
N TYR A 190 6.11 11.90 -13.54
CA TYR A 190 7.04 11.57 -14.62
C TYR A 190 6.66 12.24 -15.95
N GLN A 191 5.63 13.08 -16.01
CA GLN A 191 5.18 13.81 -17.21
C GLN A 191 4.91 12.90 -18.42
N VAL A 192 4.43 11.69 -18.15
CA VAL A 192 4.04 10.70 -19.16
C VAL A 192 2.52 10.70 -19.34
N ALA A 193 2.07 10.28 -20.51
CA ALA A 193 0.64 10.16 -20.78
C ALA A 193 0.10 8.88 -20.12
N VAL A 194 -1.09 8.95 -19.52
CA VAL A 194 -1.77 7.85 -18.84
C VAL A 194 -3.22 7.78 -19.31
N GLU A 195 -3.60 6.62 -19.83
CA GLU A 195 -4.97 6.29 -20.24
C GLU A 195 -5.52 5.18 -19.34
N PRO A 196 -6.61 5.43 -18.59
CA PRO A 196 -7.19 4.43 -17.70
C PRO A 196 -7.94 3.34 -18.47
N ASP A 197 -8.09 2.19 -17.83
CA ASP A 197 -8.95 1.09 -18.25
C ASP A 197 -8.64 0.53 -19.65
N LYS A 198 -7.39 0.73 -20.09
CA LYS A 198 -6.80 0.19 -21.31
C LYS A 198 -5.65 -0.77 -20.96
N PRO A 199 -5.62 -2.00 -21.52
CA PRO A 199 -6.60 -2.57 -22.45
C PRO A 199 -7.93 -3.00 -21.80
N ASN A 200 -7.97 -3.15 -20.48
CA ASN A 200 -9.14 -3.63 -19.74
C ASN A 200 -9.39 -2.79 -18.47
N PRO A 201 -10.62 -2.79 -17.92
CA PRO A 201 -10.90 -2.17 -16.63
C PRO A 201 -9.97 -2.65 -15.52
N GLY A 202 -9.39 -1.71 -14.78
CA GLY A 202 -8.37 -1.99 -13.76
C GLY A 202 -6.92 -2.00 -14.28
N CYS A 203 -6.71 -1.58 -15.53
CA CYS A 203 -5.39 -1.30 -16.10
C CYS A 203 -5.16 0.22 -16.24
N LEU A 204 -3.89 0.62 -16.28
CA LEU A 204 -3.45 1.97 -16.66
C LEU A 204 -2.44 1.81 -17.79
N TYR A 205 -2.72 2.39 -18.95
CA TYR A 205 -1.81 2.41 -20.08
C TYR A 205 -0.97 3.68 -20.00
N VAL A 206 0.33 3.55 -19.83
CA VAL A 206 1.29 4.64 -19.74
C VAL A 206 2.07 4.72 -21.04
N GLU A 207 2.07 5.87 -21.70
CA GLU A 207 2.78 6.09 -22.96
C GLU A 207 3.94 7.07 -22.77
N PHE A 208 5.12 6.67 -23.22
CA PHE A 208 6.35 7.45 -23.12
C PHE A 208 6.51 8.33 -24.36
N GLY A 209 6.87 9.61 -24.16
CA GLY A 209 7.20 10.53 -25.25
C GLY A 209 6.06 11.40 -25.80
N LYS A 210 4.82 11.25 -25.33
CA LYS A 210 3.67 12.08 -25.75
C LYS A 210 3.33 13.27 -24.83
N GLY A 211 4.15 13.52 -23.81
CA GLY A 211 3.91 14.57 -22.81
C GLY A 211 2.80 14.19 -21.81
N PRO A 212 2.47 15.07 -20.86
CA PRO A 212 1.46 14.80 -19.84
C PRO A 212 0.04 14.76 -20.43
N SER A 213 -0.76 13.79 -20.00
CA SER A 213 -2.17 13.61 -20.41
C SER A 213 -3.16 14.44 -19.59
N ASP A 214 -4.34 14.75 -20.16
CA ASP A 214 -5.47 15.32 -19.42
C ASP A 214 -6.03 14.30 -18.41
N LEU A 215 -5.96 14.65 -17.12
CA LEU A 215 -6.40 13.82 -16.00
C LEU A 215 -7.83 14.16 -15.52
N SER A 216 -8.61 14.93 -16.28
CA SER A 216 -10.02 15.25 -15.94
C SER A 216 -10.91 14.02 -15.72
N TRP A 217 -10.54 12.87 -16.29
CA TRP A 217 -11.19 11.58 -16.04
C TRP A 217 -11.03 11.11 -14.59
N LEU A 218 -9.93 11.48 -13.91
CA LEU A 218 -9.64 11.11 -12.53
C LEU A 218 -10.62 11.81 -11.58
N ASP A 219 -10.96 13.07 -11.85
CA ASP A 219 -11.95 13.83 -11.08
C ASP A 219 -13.35 13.23 -11.19
N ARG A 220 -13.74 12.78 -12.39
CA ARG A 220 -15.02 12.07 -12.60
C ARG A 220 -15.04 10.74 -11.85
N TRP A 221 -13.92 10.01 -11.84
CA TRP A 221 -13.80 8.75 -11.12
C TRP A 221 -13.86 8.92 -9.60
N PHE A 222 -13.18 9.93 -9.05
CA PHE A 222 -13.27 10.26 -7.62
C PHE A 222 -14.62 10.83 -7.20
N SER A 223 -15.31 11.54 -8.10
CA SER A 223 -16.65 12.06 -7.85
C SER A 223 -17.69 10.94 -7.84
N SER A 224 -17.60 10.02 -8.81
CA SER A 224 -18.48 8.84 -8.87
C SER A 224 -18.32 7.90 -7.65
N ALA A 225 -17.13 7.82 -7.05
CA ALA A 225 -16.88 7.06 -5.82
C ALA A 225 -17.48 7.70 -4.54
N LYS A 226 -18.05 8.91 -4.63
CA LYS A 226 -18.81 9.56 -3.55
C LYS A 226 -20.33 9.39 -3.69
N ASP A 227 -20.81 8.98 -4.86
CA ASP A 227 -22.25 8.90 -5.17
C ASP A 227 -22.92 7.59 -4.71
N THR A 228 -22.19 6.68 -4.05
CA THR A 228 -22.76 5.49 -3.39
C THR A 228 -23.11 5.69 -1.91
N CYS A 229 -23.05 6.92 -1.40
CA CYS A 229 -23.56 7.28 -0.08
C CYS A 229 -24.72 8.28 -0.17
N ILE A 230 -25.82 7.89 -0.82
CA ILE A 230 -27.14 8.47 -0.55
C ILE A 230 -28.18 7.33 -0.52
N LEU A 231 -28.89 7.23 0.61
CA LEU A 231 -30.15 6.49 0.89
C LEU A 231 -30.09 4.94 0.94
N MET A 232 -30.11 4.36 2.14
CA MET A 232 -31.32 4.09 2.98
C MET A 232 -30.92 3.96 4.45
#